data_AF-A0A951FCS4-F1
#
_entry.id   AF-A0A951FCS4-F1
#
_cell.length_a   1.000
_cell.length_b   1.000
_cell.length_c   1.000
_cell.angle_alpha   90.00
_cell.angle_beta   90.00
_cell.angle_gamma   90.00
#
_symmetry.space_group_name_H-M   'P 1'
#
loop_
_entity.id
_entity.type
_entity.pdbx_description
1 polymer ?
#
loop_
_entity_poly.entity_id
_entity_poly.type
_entity_poly.pdbx_seq_one_letter_code
_entity_poly.pdbx_strand_id
1 'polypeptide(L)'
;KIQEGYTSTVNPQNGAFQSDGWGMPASSQYKYFGGTSMSNPLAAGGAAVVRDYYQKAHSVNASSALTKATLINSAVDLLDENNDGANDNDFPIPNAHEGWGRINLVKATSGSLQFVDRTTGLSTNATATYQANVTTAGPLKLSLVWSDYASTETATKNLVNDLDVTLTSPTGTVYRGNVFSGGWSTTGGTADRTNNVENIYVQSAATGTWTITVSAFNVPNGPQPFALVVDGGALSTPPPPPAMHIGDLDGTKAMVGSRWQATVTATVHNDSHAAVAGAVVTGTWSGGFSGTGTCTTNSAGQCSVVTGNIQTNKASTTFTVTNVSQSSYTYQSSSNHDPETDSNGTAITVTKP
;
A
#
# COMPACT_ATOMS: atom_id res chain seq x y z
N LYS A 1 3.90 -48.04 3.44
CA LYS A 1 4.92 -47.25 2.70
C LYS A 1 5.06 -47.89 1.32
N ILE A 2 4.44 -47.31 0.30
CA ILE A 2 4.64 -47.78 -1.09
C ILE A 2 6.01 -47.26 -1.49
N GLN A 3 6.97 -48.18 -1.57
CA GLN A 3 8.31 -47.94 -2.04
C GLN A 3 8.22 -47.80 -3.57
N GLU A 4 8.64 -46.67 -4.12
CA GLU A 4 8.70 -46.45 -5.58
C GLU A 4 9.46 -47.61 -6.24
N GLY A 5 8.76 -48.37 -7.07
CA GLY A 5 9.31 -49.53 -7.75
C GLY A 5 10.16 -49.06 -8.92
N TYR A 6 11.45 -49.38 -8.92
CA TYR A 6 12.20 -49.37 -10.18
C TYR A 6 11.85 -50.67 -10.89
N THR A 7 11.33 -50.61 -12.13
CA THR A 7 11.20 -51.83 -12.93
C THR A 7 12.59 -52.33 -13.30
N SER A 8 12.75 -53.64 -13.52
CA SER A 8 13.98 -54.23 -14.08
C SER A 8 14.26 -53.81 -15.52
N THR A 9 13.34 -53.08 -16.17
CA THR A 9 13.47 -52.70 -17.59
C THR A 9 14.09 -51.31 -17.68
N VAL A 10 15.28 -51.25 -18.28
CA VAL A 10 16.03 -50.02 -18.52
C VAL A 10 15.47 -49.26 -19.73
N ASN A 11 15.55 -47.94 -19.71
CA ASN A 11 15.23 -47.09 -20.86
C ASN A 11 16.10 -47.51 -22.07
N PRO A 12 15.52 -47.90 -23.21
CA PRO A 12 16.28 -48.40 -24.36
C PRO A 12 17.15 -47.34 -25.05
N GLN A 13 16.93 -46.04 -24.78
CA GLN A 13 17.70 -44.94 -25.36
C GLN A 13 18.96 -44.58 -24.54
N ASN A 14 18.97 -44.84 -23.22
CA ASN A 14 20.10 -44.47 -22.36
C ASN A 14 20.51 -45.52 -21.30
N GLY A 15 19.87 -46.68 -21.26
CA GLY A 15 20.22 -47.79 -20.37
C GLY A 15 19.93 -47.57 -18.89
N ALA A 16 19.24 -46.49 -18.50
CA ALA A 16 18.94 -46.20 -17.09
C ALA A 16 17.66 -46.88 -16.60
N PHE A 17 17.64 -47.36 -15.36
CA PHE A 17 16.42 -47.83 -14.69
C PHE A 17 15.41 -46.69 -14.58
N GLN A 18 14.16 -46.95 -14.99
CA GLN A 18 13.08 -45.97 -14.85
C GLN A 18 12.19 -46.33 -13.65
N SER A 19 11.83 -45.32 -12.87
CA SER A 19 10.73 -45.41 -11.90
C SER A 19 9.47 -45.88 -12.64
N ASP A 20 8.81 -46.91 -12.08
CA ASP A 20 7.47 -47.26 -12.54
C ASP A 20 6.53 -46.11 -12.18
N GLY A 21 5.90 -45.53 -13.20
CA GLY A 21 4.74 -44.70 -12.97
C GLY A 21 3.61 -45.51 -12.33
N TRP A 22 2.49 -44.88 -12.03
CA TRP A 22 1.32 -45.55 -11.48
C TRP A 22 0.59 -46.37 -12.56
N GLY A 23 0.40 -47.67 -12.32
CA GLY A 23 -0.44 -48.54 -13.15
C GLY A 23 0.12 -48.82 -14.57
N MET A 24 -0.77 -49.19 -15.49
CA MET A 24 -0.38 -49.37 -16.90
C MET A 24 -0.15 -48.01 -17.59
N PRO A 25 0.89 -47.88 -18.43
CA PRO A 25 1.17 -46.62 -19.12
C PRO A 25 0.01 -46.24 -20.05
N ALA A 26 -0.26 -44.94 -20.19
CA ALA A 26 -1.30 -44.44 -21.10
C ALA A 26 -0.99 -44.79 -22.57
N SER A 27 0.29 -44.81 -22.94
CA SER A 27 0.79 -45.29 -24.24
C SER A 27 2.30 -45.57 -24.17
N SER A 28 2.93 -45.92 -25.30
CA SER A 28 4.40 -46.10 -25.40
C SER A 28 5.20 -44.83 -25.09
N GLN A 29 4.58 -43.64 -25.16
CA GLN A 29 5.23 -42.34 -24.95
C GLN A 29 4.80 -41.64 -23.65
N TYR A 30 3.74 -42.10 -22.98
CA TYR A 30 3.15 -41.43 -21.82
C TYR A 30 2.89 -42.40 -20.66
N LYS A 31 3.25 -41.97 -19.45
CA LYS A 31 3.06 -42.70 -18.20
C LYS A 31 2.40 -41.80 -17.15
N TYR A 32 1.69 -42.39 -16.21
CA TYR A 32 1.09 -41.67 -15.08
C TYR A 32 2.11 -41.54 -13.95
N PHE A 33 2.25 -40.35 -13.39
CA PHE A 33 3.03 -40.06 -12.19
C PHE A 33 2.18 -39.23 -11.23
N GLY A 34 2.57 -39.20 -9.95
CA GLY A 34 1.86 -38.46 -8.92
C GLY A 34 2.83 -37.91 -7.88
N GLY A 35 2.43 -36.82 -7.22
CA GLY A 35 3.23 -36.13 -6.22
C GLY A 35 3.35 -34.63 -6.50
N THR A 36 3.89 -33.89 -5.54
CA THR A 36 4.13 -32.44 -5.69
C THR A 36 5.07 -32.12 -6.85
N SER A 37 5.94 -33.06 -7.24
CA SER A 37 6.75 -33.01 -8.45
C SER A 37 5.94 -32.90 -9.76
N MET A 38 4.69 -33.37 -9.78
CA MET A 38 3.78 -33.25 -10.92
C MET A 38 2.90 -31.99 -10.78
N SER A 39 2.55 -31.60 -9.56
CA SER A 39 1.84 -30.34 -9.30
C SER A 39 2.69 -29.10 -9.64
N ASN A 40 4.00 -29.13 -9.33
CA ASN A 40 4.92 -28.00 -9.55
C ASN A 40 5.05 -27.57 -11.03
N PRO A 41 5.30 -28.45 -12.01
CA PRO A 41 5.35 -28.05 -13.42
C PRO A 41 3.99 -27.56 -13.94
N LEU A 42 2.86 -28.06 -13.41
CA LEU A 42 1.54 -27.51 -13.73
C LEU A 42 1.39 -26.06 -13.23
N ALA A 43 1.82 -25.80 -11.99
CA ALA A 43 1.84 -24.44 -11.44
C ALA A 43 2.80 -23.52 -12.22
N ALA A 44 3.96 -24.01 -12.62
CA ALA A 44 4.92 -23.27 -13.45
C ALA A 44 4.35 -22.92 -14.84
N GLY A 45 3.68 -23.87 -15.50
CA GLY A 45 2.94 -23.61 -16.74
C GLY A 45 1.83 -22.58 -16.55
N GLY A 46 1.09 -22.66 -15.44
CA GLY A 46 0.08 -21.66 -15.08
C GLY A 46 0.66 -20.26 -14.88
N ALA A 47 1.79 -20.14 -14.19
CA ALA A 47 2.50 -18.87 -14.03
C ALA A 47 2.96 -18.30 -15.38
N ALA A 48 3.44 -19.14 -16.30
CA ALA A 48 3.79 -18.73 -17.65
C ALA A 48 2.58 -18.16 -18.42
N VAL A 49 1.41 -18.81 -18.32
CA VAL A 49 0.15 -18.33 -18.92
C VAL A 49 -0.27 -16.99 -18.33
N VAL A 50 -0.22 -16.81 -17.01
CA VAL A 50 -0.55 -15.54 -16.36
C VAL A 50 0.39 -14.42 -16.82
N ARG A 51 1.68 -14.70 -16.93
CA ARG A 51 2.68 -13.71 -17.37
C ARG A 51 2.48 -13.33 -18.84
N ASP A 52 2.21 -14.29 -19.72
CA ASP A 52 1.87 -14.06 -21.12
C ASP A 52 0.57 -13.26 -21.27
N TYR A 53 -0.44 -13.57 -20.43
CA TYR A 53 -1.69 -12.83 -20.37
C TYR A 53 -1.47 -11.34 -20.04
N TYR A 54 -0.71 -11.02 -18.99
CA TYR A 54 -0.40 -9.62 -18.67
C TYR A 54 0.37 -8.92 -19.80
N GLN A 55 1.32 -9.61 -20.43
CA GLN A 55 2.07 -9.03 -21.53
C GLN A 55 1.19 -8.73 -22.75
N LYS A 56 0.27 -9.63 -23.11
CA LYS A 56 -0.57 -9.50 -24.32
C LYS A 56 -1.82 -8.67 -24.11
N ALA A 57 -2.53 -8.86 -23.00
CA ALA A 57 -3.79 -8.17 -22.72
C ALA A 57 -3.58 -6.78 -22.12
N HIS A 58 -2.50 -6.58 -21.36
CA HIS A 58 -2.28 -5.34 -20.59
C HIS A 58 -0.99 -4.61 -20.97
N SER A 59 -0.14 -5.16 -21.86
CA SER A 59 1.20 -4.62 -22.15
C SER A 59 2.07 -4.46 -20.89
N VAL A 60 1.83 -5.30 -19.88
CA VAL A 60 2.54 -5.28 -18.59
C VAL A 60 3.53 -6.42 -18.53
N ASN A 61 4.80 -6.08 -18.31
CA ASN A 61 5.84 -7.05 -17.98
C ASN A 61 5.70 -7.44 -16.49
N ALA A 62 4.76 -8.35 -16.21
CA ALA A 62 4.37 -8.70 -14.85
C ALA A 62 5.57 -9.16 -14.00
N SER A 63 5.69 -8.58 -12.81
CA SER A 63 6.63 -9.03 -11.79
C SER A 63 6.26 -10.44 -11.29
N SER A 64 7.22 -11.11 -10.67
CA SER A 64 6.95 -12.39 -9.98
C SER A 64 5.92 -12.22 -8.87
N ALA A 65 5.91 -11.06 -8.21
CA ALA A 65 4.92 -10.72 -7.18
C ALA A 65 3.51 -10.60 -7.78
N LEU A 66 3.34 -9.89 -8.90
CA LEU A 66 2.04 -9.79 -9.59
C LEU A 66 1.56 -11.15 -10.09
N THR A 67 2.46 -11.95 -10.66
CA THR A 67 2.13 -13.30 -11.14
C THR A 67 1.64 -14.18 -9.98
N LYS A 68 2.36 -14.17 -8.85
CA LYS A 68 1.98 -14.92 -7.63
C LYS A 68 0.67 -14.39 -7.03
N ALA A 69 0.50 -13.07 -6.91
CA ALA A 69 -0.73 -12.45 -6.40
C ALA A 69 -1.95 -12.85 -7.23
N THR A 70 -1.82 -12.90 -8.56
CA THR A 70 -2.91 -13.27 -9.47
C THR A 70 -3.31 -14.73 -9.30
N LEU A 71 -2.33 -15.64 -9.23
CA LEU A 71 -2.59 -17.07 -9.01
C LEU A 71 -3.27 -17.33 -7.66
N ILE A 72 -2.84 -16.62 -6.60
CA ILE A 72 -3.42 -16.72 -5.25
C ILE A 72 -4.83 -16.13 -5.21
N ASN A 73 -5.03 -14.92 -5.72
CA ASN A 73 -6.33 -14.24 -5.67
C ASN A 73 -7.40 -15.01 -6.46
N SER A 74 -7.02 -15.59 -7.60
CA SER A 74 -7.89 -16.40 -8.43
C SER A 74 -8.11 -17.83 -7.92
N ALA A 75 -7.32 -18.30 -6.95
CA ALA A 75 -7.40 -19.65 -6.43
C ALA A 75 -8.77 -19.97 -5.81
N VAL A 76 -9.08 -21.26 -5.86
CA VAL A 76 -10.32 -21.85 -5.36
C VAL A 76 -9.98 -22.65 -4.11
N ASP A 77 -10.59 -22.26 -3.00
CA ASP A 77 -10.66 -23.04 -1.75
C ASP A 77 -11.14 -24.46 -2.09
N LEU A 78 -10.40 -25.48 -1.66
CA LEU A 78 -10.81 -26.86 -1.85
C LEU A 78 -12.02 -27.16 -0.92
N LEU A 79 -12.64 -28.31 -1.11
CA LEU A 79 -13.71 -28.79 -0.23
C LEU A 79 -13.32 -30.02 0.59
N ASP A 80 -12.18 -30.65 0.29
CA ASP A 80 -11.68 -31.88 0.92
C ASP A 80 -10.16 -31.73 1.18
N GLU A 81 -9.79 -30.76 2.03
CA GLU A 81 -8.40 -30.35 2.26
C GLU A 81 -7.65 -31.34 3.15
N ASN A 82 -8.38 -32.00 4.05
CA ASN A 82 -7.84 -33.03 4.92
C ASN A 82 -7.67 -34.37 4.17
N ASN A 83 -8.20 -34.48 2.94
CA ASN A 83 -8.17 -35.66 2.08
C ASN A 83 -8.75 -36.89 2.82
N ASP A 84 -9.88 -36.71 3.50
CA ASP A 84 -10.62 -37.77 4.19
C ASP A 84 -11.76 -38.35 3.35
N GLY A 85 -12.02 -37.76 2.18
CA GLY A 85 -13.05 -38.19 1.24
C GLY A 85 -14.42 -37.54 1.45
N ALA A 86 -14.53 -36.56 2.36
CA ALA A 86 -15.69 -35.71 2.53
C ALA A 86 -15.44 -34.32 1.92
N ASN A 87 -16.45 -33.77 1.25
CA ASN A 87 -16.40 -32.39 0.75
C ASN A 87 -16.99 -31.42 1.79
N ASP A 88 -16.33 -31.29 2.95
CA ASP A 88 -16.81 -30.49 4.09
C ASP A 88 -16.04 -29.19 4.37
N ASN A 89 -14.93 -28.93 3.67
CA ASN A 89 -14.06 -27.77 3.89
C ASN A 89 -13.66 -27.64 5.37
N ASP A 90 -13.23 -28.77 5.96
CA ASP A 90 -12.88 -28.90 7.38
C ASP A 90 -11.73 -27.95 7.81
N PHE A 91 -10.83 -27.60 6.88
CA PHE A 91 -9.72 -26.68 7.11
C PHE A 91 -9.68 -25.60 6.02
N PRO A 92 -10.53 -24.56 6.10
CA PRO A 92 -10.59 -23.56 5.04
C PRO A 92 -9.34 -22.70 4.97
N ILE A 93 -9.13 -22.04 3.83
CA ILE A 93 -8.01 -21.11 3.68
C ILE A 93 -8.00 -19.99 4.77
N PRO A 94 -6.81 -19.52 5.17
CA PRO A 94 -5.50 -20.12 4.91
C PRO A 94 -5.25 -21.37 5.77
N ASN A 95 -4.65 -22.40 5.18
CA ASN A 95 -4.22 -23.59 5.91
C ASN A 95 -2.95 -24.21 5.29
N ALA A 96 -2.33 -25.15 5.99
CA ALA A 96 -1.09 -25.79 5.54
C ALA A 96 -1.30 -26.94 4.52
N HIS A 97 -2.54 -27.37 4.29
CA HIS A 97 -2.89 -28.47 3.39
C HIS A 97 -2.95 -28.01 1.93
N GLU A 98 -3.52 -26.83 1.69
CA GLU A 98 -3.72 -26.25 0.35
C GLU A 98 -3.18 -24.82 0.20
N GLY A 99 -2.68 -24.21 1.28
CA GLY A 99 -2.20 -22.83 1.28
C GLY A 99 -3.35 -21.84 1.08
N TRP A 100 -3.46 -21.32 -0.14
CA TRP A 100 -4.50 -20.37 -0.57
C TRP A 100 -5.48 -21.00 -1.57
N GLY A 101 -5.39 -22.31 -1.79
CA GLY A 101 -6.28 -23.07 -2.65
C GLY A 101 -5.68 -23.43 -3.99
N ARG A 102 -6.50 -24.09 -4.82
CA ARG A 102 -6.14 -24.61 -6.13
C ARG A 102 -6.13 -23.50 -7.19
N ILE A 103 -5.06 -23.42 -7.96
CA ILE A 103 -4.92 -22.49 -9.10
C ILE A 103 -6.11 -22.60 -10.06
N ASN A 104 -6.68 -21.44 -10.44
CA ASN A 104 -7.74 -21.34 -11.44
C ASN A 104 -7.34 -20.34 -12.54
N LEU A 105 -6.81 -20.87 -13.64
CA LEU A 105 -6.33 -20.02 -14.74
C LEU A 105 -7.45 -19.30 -15.49
N VAL A 106 -8.65 -19.89 -15.56
CA VAL A 106 -9.80 -19.23 -16.20
C VAL A 106 -10.13 -17.93 -15.47
N LYS A 107 -10.13 -17.97 -14.14
CA LYS A 107 -10.35 -16.77 -13.32
C LYS A 107 -9.15 -15.83 -13.39
N ALA A 108 -7.93 -16.36 -13.32
CA ALA A 108 -6.69 -15.58 -13.37
C ALA A 108 -6.54 -14.74 -14.65
N THR A 109 -7.07 -15.22 -15.78
CA THR A 109 -6.94 -14.55 -17.10
C THR A 109 -8.28 -14.04 -17.65
N SER A 110 -9.31 -13.95 -16.81
CA SER A 110 -10.66 -13.51 -17.20
C SER A 110 -10.75 -12.05 -17.64
N GLY A 111 -9.80 -11.20 -17.22
CA GLY A 111 -9.84 -9.75 -17.42
C GLY A 111 -10.71 -8.98 -16.43
N SER A 112 -11.35 -9.65 -15.47
CA SER A 112 -12.08 -8.95 -14.40
C SER A 112 -11.17 -8.44 -13.29
N LEU A 113 -10.05 -9.13 -13.05
CA LEU A 113 -9.11 -8.80 -11.99
C LEU A 113 -8.46 -7.44 -12.23
N GLN A 114 -8.48 -6.59 -11.21
CA GLN A 114 -7.75 -5.33 -11.18
C GLN A 114 -6.40 -5.55 -10.49
N PHE A 115 -5.40 -4.74 -10.85
CA PHE A 115 -4.06 -4.94 -10.29
C PHE A 115 -3.26 -3.65 -10.16
N VAL A 116 -2.24 -3.71 -9.30
CA VAL A 116 -1.15 -2.75 -9.19
C VAL A 116 0.15 -3.54 -9.16
N ASP A 117 1.14 -3.17 -9.98
CA ASP A 117 2.50 -3.71 -9.93
C ASP A 117 3.48 -2.58 -9.61
N ARG A 118 3.64 -2.28 -8.31
CA ARG A 118 4.35 -1.08 -7.85
C ARG A 118 5.85 -1.36 -7.74
N THR A 119 6.59 -0.97 -8.77
CA THR A 119 8.05 -1.14 -8.84
C THR A 119 8.85 -0.14 -8.00
N THR A 120 8.29 1.03 -7.68
CA THR A 120 8.97 2.05 -6.86
C THR A 120 9.07 1.67 -5.38
N GLY A 121 8.21 0.77 -4.93
CA GLY A 121 8.17 0.27 -3.56
C GLY A 121 7.82 1.30 -2.49
N LEU A 122 8.01 0.89 -1.22
CA LEU A 122 7.82 1.70 -0.02
C LEU A 122 9.03 1.57 0.91
N SER A 123 9.44 2.69 1.51
CA SER A 123 10.39 2.72 2.63
C SER A 123 9.66 2.59 3.96
N THR A 124 10.37 2.24 5.03
CA THR A 124 9.80 2.16 6.39
C THR A 124 8.95 3.37 6.74
N ASN A 125 7.77 3.13 7.34
CA ASN A 125 6.72 4.08 7.69
C ASN A 125 6.00 4.76 6.52
N ALA A 126 6.37 4.47 5.27
CA ALA A 126 5.62 4.97 4.11
C ALA A 126 4.34 4.15 3.89
N THR A 127 3.33 4.78 3.30
CA THR A 127 2.08 4.12 2.91
C THR A 127 1.75 4.37 1.45
N ALA A 128 1.03 3.44 0.84
CA ALA A 128 0.37 3.63 -0.45
C ALA A 128 -1.12 3.33 -0.28
N THR A 129 -1.96 4.23 -0.77
CA THR A 129 -3.42 4.11 -0.66
C THR A 129 -4.04 3.96 -2.04
N TYR A 130 -4.98 3.02 -2.15
CA TYR A 130 -5.80 2.74 -3.32
C TYR A 130 -7.26 2.66 -2.91
N GLN A 131 -8.16 2.69 -3.87
CA GLN A 131 -9.59 2.49 -3.66
C GLN A 131 -10.09 1.36 -4.54
N ALA A 132 -11.02 0.57 -4.03
CA ALA A 132 -11.79 -0.41 -4.80
C ALA A 132 -13.26 -0.01 -4.75
N ASN A 133 -13.81 0.33 -5.92
CA ASN A 133 -15.22 0.71 -6.05
C ASN A 133 -16.06 -0.53 -6.34
N VAL A 134 -16.86 -0.93 -5.35
CA VAL A 134 -17.78 -2.07 -5.45
C VAL A 134 -19.15 -1.54 -5.91
N THR A 135 -19.56 -1.89 -7.13
CA THR A 135 -20.84 -1.44 -7.71
C THR A 135 -21.98 -2.43 -7.50
N THR A 136 -21.65 -3.70 -7.28
CA THR A 136 -22.61 -4.78 -6.97
C THR A 136 -22.11 -5.50 -5.73
N ALA A 137 -22.99 -5.67 -4.73
CA ALA A 137 -22.62 -6.36 -3.50
C ALA A 137 -22.25 -7.83 -3.78
N GLY A 138 -21.21 -8.33 -3.13
CA GLY A 138 -20.68 -9.67 -3.37
C GLY A 138 -19.26 -9.84 -2.83
N PRO A 139 -18.57 -10.95 -3.18
CA PRO A 139 -17.22 -11.19 -2.72
C PRO A 139 -16.24 -10.12 -3.22
N LEU A 140 -15.40 -9.61 -2.32
CA LEU A 140 -14.27 -8.74 -2.63
C LEU A 140 -12.99 -9.42 -2.14
N LYS A 141 -12.09 -9.79 -3.06
CA LYS A 141 -10.83 -10.45 -2.73
C LYS A 141 -9.65 -9.52 -3.03
N LEU A 142 -8.80 -9.27 -2.03
CA LEU A 142 -7.56 -8.51 -2.13
C LEU A 142 -6.38 -9.43 -1.81
N SER A 143 -5.33 -9.36 -2.64
CA SER A 143 -4.07 -10.08 -2.41
C SER A 143 -2.89 -9.13 -2.56
N LEU A 144 -2.15 -8.90 -1.48
CA LEU A 144 -0.85 -8.22 -1.46
C LEU A 144 0.26 -9.27 -1.50
N VAL A 145 1.22 -9.11 -2.40
CA VAL A 145 2.41 -9.97 -2.49
C VAL A 145 3.64 -9.12 -2.75
N TRP A 146 4.76 -9.48 -2.13
CA TRP A 146 6.06 -8.90 -2.44
C TRP A 146 7.14 -9.97 -2.53
N SER A 147 8.10 -9.74 -3.42
CA SER A 147 9.35 -10.49 -3.43
C SER A 147 10.23 -9.92 -2.33
N ASP A 148 10.20 -10.56 -1.16
CA ASP A 148 10.98 -10.14 0.00
C ASP A 148 12.48 -10.33 -0.23
N TYR A 149 13.29 -9.60 0.54
CA TYR A 149 14.73 -9.74 0.51
C TYR A 149 15.14 -11.11 1.11
N ALA A 150 16.24 -11.66 0.63
CA ALA A 150 16.74 -12.95 1.14
C ALA A 150 17.10 -12.82 2.62
N SER A 151 16.61 -13.75 3.45
CA SER A 151 17.00 -13.88 4.85
C SER A 151 18.21 -14.82 5.01
N THR A 152 18.61 -15.05 6.26
CA THR A 152 19.64 -16.01 6.66
C THR A 152 19.02 -17.28 7.21
N GLU A 153 19.60 -18.44 6.93
CA GLU A 153 19.11 -19.76 7.39
C GLU A 153 18.95 -19.87 8.92
N THR A 154 19.71 -19.10 9.69
CA THR A 154 19.69 -19.11 11.16
C THR A 154 18.69 -18.12 11.77
N ALA A 155 17.95 -17.37 10.95
CA ALA A 155 16.97 -16.40 11.45
C ALA A 155 15.77 -17.10 12.10
N THR A 156 15.31 -16.58 13.24
CA THR A 156 14.09 -17.08 13.90
C THR A 156 12.81 -16.72 13.14
N LYS A 157 12.83 -15.63 12.35
CA LYS A 157 11.79 -15.18 11.43
C LYS A 157 12.46 -14.82 10.10
N ASN A 158 11.97 -15.40 9.00
CA ASN A 158 12.57 -15.21 7.68
C ASN A 158 12.02 -14.02 6.89
N LEU A 159 10.94 -13.39 7.36
CA LEU A 159 10.46 -12.15 6.76
C LEU A 159 11.41 -11.00 7.12
N VAL A 160 11.98 -10.36 6.11
CA VAL A 160 12.94 -9.26 6.22
C VAL A 160 12.22 -7.91 6.16
N ASN A 161 11.48 -7.68 5.07
CA ASN A 161 10.66 -6.49 4.90
C ASN A 161 9.20 -6.82 5.21
N ASP A 162 8.64 -6.07 6.16
CA ASP A 162 7.31 -6.26 6.73
C ASP A 162 6.37 -5.19 6.16
N LEU A 163 5.49 -5.61 5.25
CA LEU A 163 4.43 -4.80 4.68
C LEU A 163 3.08 -5.28 5.20
N ASP A 164 2.23 -4.34 5.57
CA ASP A 164 0.85 -4.57 6.02
C ASP A 164 -0.15 -4.18 4.94
N VAL A 165 -1.21 -4.96 4.76
CA VAL A 165 -2.41 -4.50 4.05
C VAL A 165 -3.60 -4.35 5.01
N THR A 166 -4.33 -3.25 4.83
CA THR A 166 -5.64 -3.06 5.42
C THR A 166 -6.66 -2.71 4.36
N LEU A 167 -7.89 -3.17 4.56
CA LEU A 167 -9.03 -2.88 3.71
C LEU A 167 -10.13 -2.29 4.59
N THR A 168 -10.50 -1.03 4.32
CA THR A 168 -11.51 -0.30 5.07
C THR A 168 -12.79 -0.20 4.26
N SER A 169 -13.89 -0.66 4.82
CA SER A 169 -15.23 -0.58 4.20
C SER A 169 -15.73 0.87 4.10
N PRO A 170 -16.77 1.13 3.27
CA PRO A 170 -17.42 2.43 3.19
C PRO A 170 -17.94 2.94 4.54
N THR A 171 -18.25 2.05 5.48
CA THR A 171 -18.75 2.38 6.83
C THR A 171 -17.64 2.46 7.88
N GLY A 172 -16.37 2.34 7.50
CA GLY A 172 -15.22 2.46 8.40
C GLY A 172 -14.75 1.16 9.08
N THR A 173 -15.43 0.03 8.84
CA THR A 173 -14.96 -1.29 9.31
C THR A 173 -13.62 -1.65 8.66
N VAL A 174 -12.63 -2.06 9.46
CA VAL A 174 -11.27 -2.38 9.00
C VAL A 174 -10.99 -3.88 9.06
N TYR A 175 -10.50 -4.41 7.95
CA TYR A 175 -9.94 -5.75 7.81
C TYR A 175 -8.42 -5.66 7.66
N ARG A 176 -7.69 -6.63 8.23
CA ARG A 176 -6.24 -6.72 8.16
C ARG A 176 -5.84 -7.97 7.37
N GLY A 177 -4.67 -7.92 6.73
CA GLY A 177 -4.08 -9.06 6.05
C GLY A 177 -4.08 -10.33 6.91
N ASN A 178 -4.50 -11.45 6.34
CA ASN A 178 -4.44 -12.78 6.92
C ASN A 178 -5.21 -12.98 8.25
N VAL A 179 -6.12 -12.08 8.62
CA VAL A 179 -7.07 -12.31 9.72
C VAL A 179 -8.32 -13.00 9.16
N PHE A 180 -8.40 -14.33 9.29
CA PHE A 180 -9.44 -15.19 8.70
C PHE A 180 -10.17 -16.06 9.72
N SER A 181 -11.42 -16.38 9.40
CA SER A 181 -12.20 -17.45 10.03
C SER A 181 -13.13 -18.05 8.97
N GLY A 182 -13.15 -19.37 8.83
CA GLY A 182 -14.05 -20.04 7.89
C GLY A 182 -13.82 -19.68 6.42
N GLY A 183 -12.57 -19.43 5.99
CA GLY A 183 -12.27 -19.07 4.59
C GLY A 183 -12.43 -17.58 4.25
N TRP A 184 -12.94 -16.78 5.19
CA TRP A 184 -13.24 -15.37 4.97
C TRP A 184 -12.58 -14.48 6.02
N SER A 185 -12.28 -13.24 5.63
CA SER A 185 -11.67 -12.28 6.52
C SER A 185 -12.63 -11.80 7.60
N THR A 186 -12.11 -11.71 8.82
CA THR A 186 -12.82 -11.16 9.98
C THR A 186 -12.16 -9.88 10.46
N THR A 187 -12.90 -9.05 11.19
CA THR A 187 -12.38 -7.81 11.79
C THR A 187 -11.59 -8.09 13.07
N GLY A 188 -10.78 -7.12 13.49
CA GLY A 188 -9.95 -7.25 14.69
C GLY A 188 -8.63 -7.95 14.39
N GLY A 189 -8.14 -8.75 15.33
CA GLY A 189 -6.86 -9.45 15.21
C GLY A 189 -5.64 -8.51 15.20
N THR A 190 -4.48 -9.09 14.90
CA THR A 190 -3.22 -8.38 14.72
C THR A 190 -2.77 -8.50 13.27
N ALA A 191 -1.94 -7.57 12.83
CA ALA A 191 -1.26 -7.67 11.56
C ALA A 191 -0.40 -8.94 11.45
N ASP A 192 -0.24 -9.46 10.22
CA ASP A 192 0.66 -10.57 9.95
C ASP A 192 2.10 -10.10 10.04
N ARG A 193 2.94 -10.93 10.65
CA ARG A 193 4.35 -10.63 10.90
C ARG A 193 5.20 -11.82 10.49
N THR A 194 4.82 -12.56 9.46
CA THR A 194 5.52 -13.77 9.04
C THR A 194 5.50 -13.95 7.52
N ASN A 195 4.39 -13.59 6.89
CA ASN A 195 4.15 -13.88 5.48
C ASN A 195 4.46 -12.68 4.58
N ASN A 196 5.06 -12.95 3.41
CA ASN A 196 5.19 -11.99 2.32
C ASN A 196 4.01 -12.01 1.32
N VAL A 197 2.90 -12.56 1.80
CA VAL A 197 1.62 -12.66 1.12
C VAL A 197 0.57 -12.33 2.17
N GLU A 198 -0.20 -11.28 1.93
CA GLU A 198 -1.34 -10.92 2.77
C GLU A 198 -2.62 -10.86 1.95
N ASN A 199 -3.64 -11.59 2.37
CA ASN A 199 -4.94 -11.61 1.74
C ASN A 199 -6.01 -10.97 2.62
N ILE A 200 -7.01 -10.37 1.99
CA ILE A 200 -8.26 -9.97 2.63
C ILE A 200 -9.42 -10.37 1.72
N TYR A 201 -10.24 -11.35 2.12
CA TYR A 201 -11.39 -11.85 1.37
C TYR A 201 -12.68 -11.55 2.14
N VAL A 202 -13.44 -10.56 1.67
CA VAL A 202 -14.74 -10.20 2.26
C VAL A 202 -15.82 -10.96 1.51
N GLN A 203 -16.59 -11.80 2.21
CA GLN A 203 -17.61 -12.66 1.60
C GLN A 203 -18.75 -11.88 0.94
N SER A 204 -19.19 -10.81 1.60
CA SER A 204 -20.29 -9.95 1.14
C SER A 204 -19.91 -8.49 1.37
N ALA A 205 -19.10 -7.95 0.47
CA ALA A 205 -18.75 -6.55 0.45
C ALA A 205 -19.97 -5.72 0.03
N ALA A 206 -20.32 -4.72 0.83
CA ALA A 206 -21.32 -3.73 0.48
C ALA A 206 -20.85 -2.87 -0.70
N THR A 207 -21.81 -2.33 -1.46
CA THR A 207 -21.54 -1.35 -2.50
C THR A 207 -20.94 -0.07 -1.91
N GLY A 208 -20.01 0.53 -2.64
CA GLY A 208 -19.34 1.78 -2.25
C GLY A 208 -17.83 1.72 -2.44
N THR A 209 -17.16 2.76 -1.98
CA THR A 209 -15.71 2.89 -2.06
C THR A 209 -15.05 2.25 -0.85
N TRP A 210 -14.28 1.20 -1.10
CA TRP A 210 -13.42 0.56 -0.11
C TRP A 210 -12.01 1.12 -0.23
N THR A 211 -11.37 1.42 0.90
CA THR A 211 -10.00 1.97 0.92
C THR A 211 -9.00 0.87 1.22
N ILE A 212 -8.04 0.68 0.32
CA ILE A 212 -6.91 -0.24 0.49
C ILE A 212 -5.70 0.58 0.92
N THR A 213 -5.10 0.24 2.06
CA THR A 213 -3.86 0.88 2.53
C THR A 213 -2.78 -0.17 2.70
N VAL A 214 -1.70 -0.04 1.93
CA VAL A 214 -0.46 -0.79 2.10
C VAL A 214 0.49 0.04 2.93
N SER A 215 0.98 -0.49 4.05
CA SER A 215 1.89 0.21 4.96
C SER A 215 3.20 -0.53 5.09
N ALA A 216 4.32 0.17 4.95
CA ALA A 216 5.65 -0.39 5.17
C ALA A 216 6.00 -0.33 6.66
N PHE A 217 5.52 -1.31 7.44
CA PHE A 217 5.73 -1.37 8.89
C PHE A 217 7.22 -1.32 9.24
N ASN A 218 8.03 -2.17 8.58
CA ASN A 218 9.47 -2.17 8.75
C ASN A 218 10.15 -2.68 7.48
N VAL A 219 10.89 -1.82 6.77
CA VAL A 219 11.59 -2.15 5.53
C VAL A 219 13.08 -1.85 5.71
N PRO A 220 13.82 -2.71 6.44
CA PRO A 220 15.27 -2.52 6.66
C PRO A 220 16.07 -2.59 5.34
N ASN A 221 15.57 -3.28 4.31
CA ASN A 221 16.18 -3.37 2.99
C ASN A 221 15.21 -2.81 1.95
N GLY A 222 15.22 -1.48 1.77
CA GLY A 222 14.20 -0.78 1.00
C GLY A 222 14.71 0.06 -0.18
N PRO A 223 13.78 0.67 -0.93
CA PRO A 223 12.33 0.51 -0.80
C PRO A 223 11.86 -0.88 -1.29
N GLN A 224 10.80 -1.44 -0.69
CA GLN A 224 10.25 -2.76 -1.04
C GLN A 224 9.13 -2.63 -2.09
N PRO A 225 9.32 -3.13 -3.33
CA PRO A 225 8.25 -3.24 -4.34
C PRO A 225 7.18 -4.24 -3.92
N PHE A 226 5.96 -4.05 -4.40
CA PHE A 226 4.84 -4.98 -4.15
C PHE A 226 3.87 -5.02 -5.31
N ALA A 227 3.03 -6.06 -5.34
CA ALA A 227 1.89 -6.16 -6.22
C ALA A 227 0.59 -6.32 -5.43
N LEU A 228 -0.50 -5.74 -5.95
CA LEU A 228 -1.87 -5.95 -5.47
C LEU A 228 -2.70 -6.57 -6.59
N VAL A 229 -3.58 -7.51 -6.24
CA VAL A 229 -4.65 -8.00 -7.11
C VAL A 229 -5.97 -7.89 -6.37
N VAL A 230 -6.98 -7.37 -7.07
CA VAL A 230 -8.33 -7.16 -6.57
C VAL A 230 -9.34 -7.84 -7.49
N ASP A 231 -10.26 -8.60 -6.89
CA ASP A 231 -11.43 -9.17 -7.55
C ASP A 231 -12.70 -8.64 -6.86
N GLY A 232 -13.73 -8.29 -7.64
CA GLY A 232 -15.00 -7.78 -7.12
C GLY A 232 -15.10 -6.26 -6.92
N GLY A 233 -14.11 -5.47 -7.35
CA GLY A 233 -14.16 -4.01 -7.31
C GLY A 233 -13.23 -3.35 -8.33
N ALA A 234 -13.61 -2.18 -8.85
CA ALA A 234 -12.81 -1.41 -9.79
C ALA A 234 -11.76 -0.57 -9.06
N LEU A 235 -10.47 -0.76 -9.37
CA LEU A 235 -9.40 -0.02 -8.72
C LEU A 235 -9.36 1.43 -9.20
N SER A 236 -9.17 2.35 -8.27
CA SER A 236 -8.85 3.75 -8.52
C SER A 236 -7.80 4.24 -7.53
N THR A 237 -7.09 5.32 -7.87
CA THR A 237 -6.32 6.06 -6.88
C THR A 237 -7.27 6.97 -6.09
N PRO A 238 -7.03 7.22 -4.79
CA PRO A 238 -7.76 8.24 -4.06
C PRO A 238 -7.63 9.58 -4.79
N PRO A 239 -8.67 10.44 -4.77
CA PRO A 239 -8.51 11.81 -5.23
C PRO A 239 -7.38 12.49 -4.43
N PRO A 240 -6.58 13.37 -5.07
CA PRO A 240 -5.58 14.12 -4.35
C PRO A 240 -6.23 14.91 -3.20
N PRO A 241 -5.55 15.11 -2.06
CA PRO A 241 -6.07 15.91 -0.99
C PRO A 241 -6.45 17.31 -1.51
N PRO A 242 -7.54 17.93 -0.99
CA PRO A 242 -7.88 19.30 -1.33
C PRO A 242 -6.67 20.22 -1.09
N ALA A 243 -6.58 21.33 -1.83
CA ALA A 243 -5.48 22.25 -1.61
C ALA A 243 -5.76 23.21 -0.46
N MET A 244 -4.67 23.67 0.15
CA MET A 244 -4.64 24.75 1.12
C MET A 244 -3.56 25.76 0.74
N HIS A 245 -3.74 27.01 1.15
CA HIS A 245 -2.81 28.11 0.87
C HIS A 245 -2.85 29.15 1.99
N ILE A 246 -1.89 30.06 2.00
CA ILE A 246 -1.91 31.23 2.87
C ILE A 246 -2.91 32.23 2.27
N GLY A 247 -3.98 32.50 3.00
CA GLY A 247 -4.99 33.47 2.59
C GLY A 247 -4.67 34.88 3.03
N ASP A 248 -3.77 35.06 4.01
CA ASP A 248 -3.37 36.36 4.54
C ASP A 248 -2.12 36.24 5.44
N LEU A 249 -1.27 37.28 5.44
CA LEU A 249 -0.15 37.46 6.38
C LEU A 249 -0.21 38.87 6.98
N ASP A 250 -0.53 38.93 8.27
CA ASP A 250 -0.64 40.19 9.01
C ASP A 250 0.59 40.49 9.86
N GLY A 251 1.18 41.67 9.68
CA GLY A 251 2.40 42.10 10.38
C GLY A 251 2.14 43.08 11.52
N THR A 252 2.36 42.68 12.77
CA THR A 252 2.32 43.58 13.94
C THR A 252 3.69 43.75 14.60
N LYS A 253 3.85 44.81 15.38
CA LYS A 253 5.14 45.25 15.93
C LYS A 253 4.95 45.87 17.31
N ALA A 254 5.90 45.61 18.20
CA ALA A 254 5.89 46.16 19.55
C ALA A 254 7.31 46.48 20.05
N MET A 255 7.42 47.54 20.85
CA MET A 255 8.65 47.85 21.59
C MET A 255 8.76 46.91 22.81
N VAL A 256 9.95 46.36 23.01
CA VAL A 256 10.33 45.50 24.14
C VAL A 256 11.61 46.08 24.76
N GLY A 257 11.44 46.99 25.72
CA GLY A 257 12.53 47.76 26.31
C GLY A 257 13.18 48.69 25.28
N SER A 258 14.50 48.55 25.07
CA SER A 258 15.27 49.30 24.05
C SER A 258 15.33 48.60 22.68
N ARG A 259 14.57 47.52 22.52
CA ARG A 259 14.48 46.69 21.30
C ARG A 259 13.02 46.63 20.85
N TRP A 260 12.78 45.98 19.72
CA TRP A 260 11.43 45.74 19.23
C TRP A 260 11.29 44.30 18.73
N GLN A 261 10.05 43.82 18.62
CA GLN A 261 9.72 42.51 18.06
C GLN A 261 8.69 42.68 16.95
N ALA A 262 8.79 41.83 15.94
CA ALA A 262 7.76 41.64 14.92
C ALA A 262 6.97 40.36 15.23
N THR A 263 5.67 40.42 15.04
CA THR A 263 4.77 39.27 15.05
C THR A 263 4.09 39.20 13.69
N VAL A 264 4.17 38.05 13.02
CA VAL A 264 3.44 37.80 11.79
C VAL A 264 2.36 36.76 12.07
N THR A 265 1.11 37.10 11.82
CA THR A 265 -0.04 36.20 11.90
C THR A 265 -0.32 35.67 10.50
N ALA A 266 -0.29 34.36 10.33
CA ALA A 266 -0.67 33.70 9.09
C ALA A 266 -2.08 33.13 9.20
N THR A 267 -2.89 33.38 8.18
CA THR A 267 -4.21 32.78 7.99
C THR A 267 -4.13 31.73 6.87
N VAL A 268 -4.54 30.49 7.15
CA VAL A 268 -4.53 29.37 6.19
C VAL A 268 -5.96 29.01 5.81
N HIS A 269 -6.21 28.96 4.51
CA HIS A 269 -7.50 28.59 3.92
C HIS A 269 -7.39 27.35 3.02
N ASN A 270 -8.51 26.67 2.80
CA ASN A 270 -8.66 25.71 1.71
C ASN A 270 -9.11 26.40 0.41
N ASP A 271 -9.27 25.64 -0.67
CA ASP A 271 -9.69 26.15 -1.98
C ASP A 271 -11.05 26.87 -1.99
N SER A 272 -11.88 26.66 -0.98
CA SER A 272 -13.17 27.37 -0.79
C SER A 272 -13.07 28.57 0.15
N HIS A 273 -11.85 29.01 0.49
CA HIS A 273 -11.55 30.05 1.47
C HIS A 273 -12.06 29.76 2.89
N ALA A 274 -12.29 28.49 3.24
CA ALA A 274 -12.63 28.10 4.60
C ALA A 274 -11.36 27.90 5.44
N ALA A 275 -11.40 28.31 6.70
CA ALA A 275 -10.31 28.19 7.65
C ALA A 275 -9.81 26.74 7.82
N VAL A 276 -8.48 26.56 7.78
CA VAL A 276 -7.84 25.25 7.98
C VAL A 276 -7.15 25.21 9.34
N ALA A 277 -7.70 24.42 10.26
CA ALA A 277 -7.13 24.22 11.60
C ALA A 277 -6.03 23.14 11.60
N GLY A 278 -5.04 23.31 12.49
CA GLY A 278 -3.95 22.35 12.68
C GLY A 278 -2.90 22.33 11.56
N ALA A 279 -2.92 23.30 10.65
CA ALA A 279 -1.87 23.46 9.64
C ALA A 279 -0.62 24.05 10.27
N VAL A 280 0.54 23.48 9.99
CA VAL A 280 1.83 23.96 10.46
C VAL A 280 2.42 24.90 9.41
N VAL A 281 2.47 26.18 9.71
CA VAL A 281 3.13 27.19 8.87
C VAL A 281 4.60 27.27 9.26
N THR A 282 5.49 27.18 8.27
CA THR A 282 6.94 27.32 8.43
C THR A 282 7.44 28.43 7.53
N GLY A 283 8.34 29.26 8.05
CA GLY A 283 9.00 30.29 7.25
C GLY A 283 10.34 30.73 7.81
N THR A 284 10.97 31.65 7.08
CA THR A 284 12.30 32.21 7.38
C THR A 284 12.22 33.71 7.59
N TRP A 285 12.94 34.21 8.59
CA TRP A 285 13.15 35.63 8.83
C TRP A 285 14.42 36.13 8.17
N SER A 286 14.37 37.34 7.62
CA SER A 286 15.51 38.08 7.09
C SER A 286 15.46 39.57 7.43
N GLY A 287 16.56 40.30 7.19
CA GLY A 287 16.69 41.73 7.49
C GLY A 287 17.14 42.00 8.93
N GLY A 288 16.29 42.66 9.72
CA GLY A 288 16.59 43.01 11.11
C GLY A 288 16.71 41.82 12.07
N PHE A 289 16.07 40.70 11.73
CA PHE A 289 16.18 39.41 12.41
C PHE A 289 16.50 38.31 11.39
N SER A 290 17.17 37.24 11.83
CA SER A 290 17.41 36.06 11.01
C SER A 290 17.11 34.79 11.81
N GLY A 291 16.55 33.79 11.14
CA GLY A 291 16.17 32.52 11.74
C GLY A 291 14.95 31.90 11.05
N THR A 292 14.41 30.84 11.65
CA THR A 292 13.17 30.20 11.21
C THR A 292 12.06 30.46 12.22
N GLY A 293 10.82 30.42 11.76
CA GLY A 293 9.62 30.51 12.59
C GLY A 293 8.63 29.44 12.19
N THR A 294 7.97 28.83 13.18
CA THR A 294 6.90 27.86 12.96
C THR A 294 5.72 28.13 13.88
N CYS A 295 4.50 28.00 13.37
CA CYS A 295 3.28 28.06 14.17
C CYS A 295 2.23 27.07 13.65
N THR A 296 1.23 26.75 14.48
CA THR A 296 0.15 25.82 14.12
C THR A 296 -1.20 26.55 14.21
N THR A 297 -2.00 26.47 13.15
CA THR A 297 -3.27 27.18 13.06
C THR A 297 -4.30 26.69 14.06
N ASN A 298 -5.04 27.63 14.64
CA ASN A 298 -6.20 27.36 15.51
C ASN A 298 -7.45 27.05 14.66
N SER A 299 -8.62 26.96 15.30
CA SER A 299 -9.91 26.70 14.62
C SER A 299 -10.32 27.79 13.63
N ALA A 300 -9.78 29.00 13.74
CA ALA A 300 -9.98 30.10 12.80
C ALA A 300 -8.95 30.08 11.66
N GLY A 301 -8.10 29.06 11.57
CA GLY A 301 -7.08 28.96 10.53
C GLY A 301 -5.89 29.88 10.76
N GLN A 302 -5.76 30.46 11.96
CA GLN A 302 -4.75 31.48 12.26
C GLN A 302 -3.66 30.98 13.19
N CYS A 303 -2.42 31.39 12.96
CA CYS A 303 -1.33 31.26 13.93
C CYS A 303 -0.30 32.38 13.77
N SER A 304 0.47 32.64 14.83
CA SER A 304 1.46 33.71 14.80
C SER A 304 2.88 33.20 15.05
N VAL A 305 3.84 33.76 14.31
CA VAL A 305 5.28 33.62 14.56
C VAL A 305 5.83 34.95 15.07
N VAL A 306 6.67 34.90 16.09
CA VAL A 306 7.25 36.09 16.73
C VAL A 306 8.77 36.03 16.60
N THR A 307 9.40 37.16 16.26
CA THR A 307 10.86 37.26 16.24
C THR A 307 11.45 37.26 17.64
N GLY A 308 12.75 36.99 17.75
CA GLY A 308 13.52 37.46 18.90
C GLY A 308 13.60 39.00 18.96
N ASN A 309 14.34 39.53 19.94
CA ASN A 309 14.49 40.98 20.11
C ASN A 309 15.38 41.61 19.01
N ILE A 310 14.81 42.53 18.24
CA ILE A 310 15.46 43.25 17.14
C ILE A 310 16.04 44.59 17.63
N GLN A 311 17.25 44.94 17.17
CA GLN A 311 17.86 46.23 17.49
C GLN A 311 17.10 47.39 16.82
N THR A 312 16.98 48.53 17.50
CA THR A 312 16.26 49.72 17.00
C THR A 312 16.93 50.46 15.84
N ASN A 313 18.21 50.13 15.55
CA ASN A 313 18.91 50.57 14.35
C ASN A 313 18.56 49.72 13.10
N LYS A 314 17.84 48.60 13.26
CA LYS A 314 17.29 47.82 12.15
C LYS A 314 15.90 48.35 11.82
N ALA A 315 15.71 48.77 10.57
CA ALA A 315 14.50 49.46 10.12
C ALA A 315 13.32 48.52 9.86
N SER A 316 13.57 47.25 9.54
CA SER A 316 12.54 46.27 9.22
C SER A 316 13.06 44.83 9.35
N THR A 317 12.14 43.87 9.33
CA THR A 317 12.42 42.45 9.14
C THR A 317 11.33 41.84 8.26
N THR A 318 11.68 40.84 7.48
CA THR A 318 10.76 40.18 6.54
C THR A 318 10.59 38.72 6.93
N PHE A 319 9.36 38.25 7.01
CA PHE A 319 9.04 36.83 7.11
C PHE A 319 8.64 36.31 5.74
N THR A 320 9.17 35.16 5.34
CA THR A 320 8.82 34.47 4.09
C THR A 320 8.36 33.06 4.42
N VAL A 321 7.12 32.72 4.05
CA VAL A 321 6.56 31.38 4.20
C VAL A 321 7.30 30.45 3.25
N THR A 322 7.88 29.38 3.79
CA THR A 322 8.59 28.37 3.02
C THR A 322 7.75 27.11 2.83
N ASN A 323 6.87 26.78 3.78
CA ASN A 323 5.98 25.64 3.68
C ASN A 323 4.74 25.80 4.58
N VAL A 324 3.65 25.14 4.20
CA VAL A 324 2.50 24.87 5.05
C VAL A 324 2.23 23.36 5.00
N SER A 325 2.09 22.69 6.14
CA SER A 325 1.87 21.24 6.18
C SER A 325 0.69 20.83 7.05
N GLN A 326 -0.15 19.93 6.52
CA GLN A 326 -1.31 19.34 7.17
C GLN A 326 -1.63 18.05 6.41
N SER A 327 -1.88 16.93 7.11
CA SER A 327 -1.93 15.59 6.49
C SER A 327 -3.08 15.36 5.49
N SER A 328 -4.12 16.18 5.55
CA SER A 328 -5.35 16.12 4.75
C SER A 328 -5.40 17.17 3.64
N TYR A 329 -4.37 18.01 3.50
CA TYR A 329 -4.32 19.04 2.46
C TYR A 329 -2.97 19.06 1.74
N THR A 330 -2.98 19.55 0.50
CA THR A 330 -1.76 19.85 -0.26
C THR A 330 -1.51 21.35 -0.26
N TYR A 331 -0.34 21.82 0.17
CA TYR A 331 -0.02 23.24 0.10
C TYR A 331 0.23 23.70 -1.33
N GLN A 332 -0.55 24.69 -1.79
CA GLN A 332 -0.41 25.32 -3.09
C GLN A 332 0.02 26.78 -2.94
N SER A 333 1.35 27.00 -2.88
CA SER A 333 1.91 28.34 -2.70
C SER A 333 1.53 29.33 -3.81
N SER A 334 1.29 28.85 -5.04
CA SER A 334 0.82 29.68 -6.15
C SER A 334 -0.57 30.28 -5.93
N SER A 335 -1.34 29.75 -4.98
CA SER A 335 -2.67 30.25 -4.61
C SER A 335 -2.61 31.19 -3.40
N ASN A 336 -1.42 31.43 -2.85
CA ASN A 336 -1.25 32.39 -1.76
C ASN A 336 -1.70 33.78 -2.19
N HIS A 337 -2.40 34.45 -1.29
CA HIS A 337 -2.90 35.78 -1.52
C HIS A 337 -2.99 36.56 -0.21
N ASP A 338 -3.34 37.82 -0.35
CA ASP A 338 -3.46 38.78 0.73
C ASP A 338 -4.55 39.80 0.34
N PRO A 339 -5.63 39.93 1.13
CA PRO A 339 -6.72 40.86 0.85
C PRO A 339 -6.35 42.34 1.04
N GLU A 340 -5.38 42.67 1.89
CA GLU A 340 -5.06 44.00 2.40
C GLU A 340 -3.90 44.70 1.68
N THR A 341 -3.28 44.05 0.68
CA THR A 341 -2.20 44.54 -0.20
C THR A 341 -0.87 44.86 0.49
N ASP A 342 -0.74 44.63 1.79
CA ASP A 342 0.51 44.81 2.53
C ASP A 342 1.45 43.59 2.41
N SER A 343 0.92 42.46 1.95
CA SER A 343 1.70 41.30 1.52
C SER A 343 1.15 40.66 0.23
N ASN A 344 1.67 39.48 -0.11
CA ASN A 344 1.18 38.62 -1.18
C ASN A 344 0.88 37.19 -0.68
N GLY A 345 0.68 37.02 0.63
CA GLY A 345 0.50 35.72 1.28
C GLY A 345 1.76 34.85 1.30
N THR A 346 2.88 35.30 0.70
CA THR A 346 4.15 34.54 0.66
C THR A 346 5.22 35.20 1.51
N ALA A 347 5.28 36.53 1.53
CA ALA A 347 6.19 37.27 2.39
C ALA A 347 5.59 38.60 2.83
N ILE A 348 5.84 38.97 4.09
CA ILE A 348 5.47 40.26 4.65
C ILE A 348 6.68 40.92 5.32
N THR A 349 6.81 42.24 5.14
CA THR A 349 7.86 43.05 5.77
C THR A 349 7.27 43.89 6.88
N VAL A 350 7.71 43.66 8.11
CA VAL A 350 7.34 44.45 9.28
C VAL A 350 8.39 45.53 9.51
N THR A 351 7.98 46.80 9.43
CA THR A 351 8.86 47.94 9.74
C THR A 351 8.93 48.19 11.24
N LYS A 352 10.00 48.83 11.71
CA LYS A 352 10.13 49.24 13.12
C LYS A 352 8.95 50.14 13.56
N PRO A 353 8.51 50.08 14.83
CA PRO A 353 7.56 51.03 15.42
C PRO A 353 7.98 52.49 15.32
#